data_AF-A0A7V1MIP9-F1
#
_entry.id   AF-A0A7V1MIP9-F1
#
_cell.length_a   1.000
_cell.length_b   1.000
_cell.length_c   1.000
_cell.angle_alpha   90.00
_cell.angle_beta   90.00
_cell.angle_gamma   90.00
#
_symmetry.space_group_name_H-M   'P 1'
#
loop_
_entity.id
_entity.type
_entity.pdbx_description
1 polymer ?
#
loop_
_entity_poly.entity_id
_entity_poly.type
_entity_poly.pdbx_seq_one_letter_code
_entity_poly.pdbx_strand_id
1 'polypeptide(L)'
;MALIAAMTVMAILIAGYVPHLARQIQREREEELLFRGQQIVEAIAQYVQMTGRYPSSLEELVRGFVIQTPRGTRRVRFLRPSALIDPMTNDEWKVVRPGDPVLRR
;
A
#
# COMPACT_ATOMS: atom_id res chain seq x y z
N MET A 1 45.96 15.33 -17.15
CA MET A 1 45.76 13.87 -17.03
C MET A 1 45.47 13.41 -15.61
N ALA A 2 46.28 13.79 -14.60
CA ALA A 2 46.06 13.37 -13.20
C ALA A 2 44.70 13.77 -12.60
N LEU A 3 44.22 14.99 -12.88
CA LEU A 3 42.90 15.46 -12.39
C LEU A 3 41.75 14.63 -12.98
N ILE A 4 41.77 14.37 -14.29
CA ILE A 4 40.75 13.57 -14.97
C ILE A 4 40.80 12.13 -14.46
N ALA A 5 42.00 11.57 -14.22
CA ALA A 5 42.15 10.25 -13.61
C ALA A 5 41.56 10.19 -12.18
N ALA A 6 41.82 11.21 -11.35
CA ALA A 6 41.24 11.28 -10.01
C ALA A 6 39.71 11.40 -10.03
N MET A 7 39.16 12.24 -10.93
CA MET A 7 37.71 12.40 -11.09
C MET A 7 37.03 11.13 -11.61
N THR A 8 37.66 10.41 -12.53
CA THR A 8 37.12 9.15 -13.06
C THR A 8 37.12 8.05 -12.01
N VAL A 9 38.17 7.92 -11.20
CA VAL A 9 38.19 6.99 -10.06
C VAL A 9 37.08 7.33 -9.06
N MET A 10 36.91 8.61 -8.74
CA MET A 10 35.84 9.06 -7.84
C MET A 10 34.45 8.72 -8.39
N ALA A 11 34.21 8.92 -9.70
CA ALA A 11 32.94 8.61 -10.34
C ALA A 11 32.62 7.10 -10.27
N ILE A 12 33.61 6.23 -10.46
CA ILE A 12 33.44 4.77 -10.39
C ILE A 12 33.06 4.34 -8.97
N LEU A 13 33.70 4.93 -7.95
CA LEU A 13 33.41 4.62 -6.54
C LEU A 13 31.97 5.00 -6.17
N ILE A 14 31.48 6.16 -6.62
CA ILE A 14 30.09 6.59 -6.38
C ILE A 14 29.10 5.69 -7.14
N ALA A 15 29.41 5.32 -8.38
CA ALA A 15 28.56 4.45 -9.19
C ALA A 15 28.32 3.07 -8.55
N GLY A 16 29.30 2.55 -7.82
CA GLY A 16 29.17 1.29 -7.07
C GLY A 16 28.11 1.33 -5.94
N TYR A 17 27.73 2.51 -5.46
CA TYR A 17 26.77 2.67 -4.35
C TYR A 17 25.30 2.75 -4.81
N VAL A 18 25.05 3.10 -6.07
CA VAL A 18 23.71 3.18 -6.68
C VAL A 18 22.84 1.92 -6.47
N PRO A 19 23.32 0.69 -6.74
CA PRO A 19 22.51 -0.51 -6.53
C PRO A 19 22.18 -0.78 -5.06
N HIS A 20 22.91 -0.21 -4.11
CA HIS A 20 22.56 -0.32 -2.70
C HIS A 20 21.36 0.56 -2.35
N LEU A 21 21.38 1.82 -2.80
CA LEU A 21 20.27 2.77 -2.63
C LEU A 21 18.97 2.25 -3.26
N ALA A 22 19.04 1.74 -4.50
CA ALA A 22 17.88 1.17 -5.17
C ALA A 22 17.24 0.03 -4.35
N ARG A 23 18.07 -0.84 -3.76
CA ARG A 23 17.60 -1.91 -2.86
C ARG A 23 17.03 -1.39 -1.56
N GLN A 24 17.58 -0.32 -1.00
CA GLN A 24 17.02 0.31 0.22
C GLN A 24 15.63 0.90 -0.07
N ILE A 25 15.49 1.67 -1.13
CA ILE A 25 14.19 2.24 -1.55
C ILE A 25 13.17 1.11 -1.81
N GLN A 26 13.60 0.03 -2.45
CA GLN A 26 12.72 -1.12 -2.66
C GLN A 26 12.25 -1.74 -1.34
N ARG A 27 13.16 -1.94 -0.38
CA ARG A 27 12.81 -2.48 0.95
C ARG A 27 11.83 -1.59 1.70
N GLU A 28 12.04 -0.27 1.66
CA GLU A 28 11.12 0.69 2.27
C GLU A 28 9.70 0.57 1.67
N ARG A 29 9.59 0.41 0.34
CA ARG A 29 8.30 0.17 -0.31
C ARG A 29 7.69 -1.18 0.05
N GLU A 30 8.50 -2.23 0.20
CA GLU A 30 8.04 -3.55 0.65
C GLU A 30 7.53 -3.51 2.09
N GLU A 31 8.21 -2.80 2.99
CA GLU A 31 7.76 -2.59 4.37
C GLU A 31 6.43 -1.81 4.42
N GLU A 32 6.32 -0.73 3.65
CA GLU A 32 5.08 0.04 3.51
C GLU A 32 3.95 -0.83 2.91
N LEU A 33 4.26 -1.71 1.95
CA LEU A 33 3.31 -2.63 1.34
C LEU A 33 2.71 -3.58 2.38
N LEU A 34 3.58 -4.19 3.20
CA LEU A 34 3.15 -5.09 4.27
C LEU A 34 2.31 -4.34 5.31
N PHE A 35 2.73 -3.13 5.70
CA PHE A 35 2.00 -2.29 6.64
C PHE A 35 0.59 -1.92 6.13
N ARG A 36 0.49 -1.44 4.88
CA ARG A 36 -0.80 -1.13 4.24
C ARG A 36 -1.65 -2.38 4.08
N GLY A 37 -1.04 -3.51 3.72
CA GLY A 37 -1.71 -4.80 3.62
C GLY A 37 -2.35 -5.21 4.95
N GLN A 38 -1.63 -5.08 6.06
CA GLN A 38 -2.18 -5.36 7.39
C GLN A 38 -3.37 -4.44 7.74
N GLN A 39 -3.26 -3.14 7.45
CA GLN A 39 -4.36 -2.19 7.67
C GLN A 39 -5.61 -2.57 6.87
N ILE A 40 -5.45 -3.01 5.62
CA ILE A 40 -6.56 -3.46 4.78
C ILE A 40 -7.21 -4.72 5.38
N VAL A 41 -6.40 -5.69 5.80
CA VAL A 41 -6.90 -6.94 6.43
C VAL A 41 -7.69 -6.64 7.70
N GLU A 42 -7.15 -5.81 8.60
CA GLU A 42 -7.84 -5.41 9.83
C GLU A 42 -9.13 -4.63 9.53
N ALA A 43 -9.10 -3.71 8.56
CA ALA A 43 -10.28 -2.96 8.15
C ALA A 43 -11.39 -3.86 7.59
N ILE A 44 -11.04 -4.85 6.77
CA ILE A 44 -11.99 -5.85 6.25
C ILE A 44 -12.57 -6.67 7.42
N ALA A 45 -11.74 -7.14 8.35
CA ALA A 45 -12.20 -7.91 9.50
C ALA A 45 -13.21 -7.13 10.34
N GLN A 46 -12.90 -5.87 10.68
CA GLN A 46 -13.81 -5.01 11.42
C GLN A 46 -15.11 -4.73 10.64
N TYR A 47 -15.00 -4.51 9.32
CA TYR A 47 -16.16 -4.30 8.46
C TYR A 47 -17.08 -5.52 8.43
N VAL A 48 -16.53 -6.72 8.28
CA VAL A 48 -17.29 -7.98 8.27
C VAL A 48 -17.94 -8.21 9.63
N GLN A 49 -17.23 -7.97 10.73
CA GLN A 49 -17.80 -8.10 12.08
C GLN A 49 -18.99 -7.16 12.30
N MET A 50 -18.96 -5.95 11.75
CA MET A 50 -20.03 -4.96 11.91
C MET A 50 -21.19 -5.12 10.92
N THR A 51 -20.93 -5.57 9.69
CA THR A 51 -21.92 -5.59 8.60
C THR A 51 -22.39 -6.98 8.20
N GLY A 52 -21.65 -8.03 8.59
CA GLY A 52 -21.93 -9.42 8.19
C GLY A 52 -21.60 -9.75 6.74
N ARG A 53 -21.02 -8.82 5.96
CA ARG A 53 -20.64 -9.06 4.56
C ARG A 53 -19.24 -8.55 4.27
N TYR A 54 -18.63 -9.07 3.20
CA TYR A 54 -17.40 -8.52 2.68
C TYR A 54 -17.66 -7.19 1.94
N PRO A 55 -16.71 -6.24 1.98
CA PRO A 55 -16.83 -5.00 1.23
C PRO A 55 -16.80 -5.29 -0.28
N SER A 56 -17.58 -4.51 -1.04
CA SER A 56 -17.64 -4.63 -2.50
C SER A 56 -16.43 -4.00 -3.19
N SER A 57 -15.82 -3.01 -2.54
CA SER A 57 -14.60 -2.31 -2.93
C SER A 57 -13.88 -1.75 -1.69
N LEU A 58 -12.59 -1.43 -1.78
CA LEU A 58 -11.85 -0.86 -0.64
C LEU A 58 -12.28 0.58 -0.33
N GLU A 59 -12.80 1.32 -1.31
CA GLU A 59 -13.36 2.66 -1.13
C GLU A 59 -14.56 2.64 -0.18
N GLU A 60 -15.24 1.50 -0.04
CA GLU A 60 -16.30 1.31 0.94
C GLU A 60 -15.76 1.40 2.38
N LEU A 61 -14.58 0.83 2.63
CA LEU A 61 -13.89 0.89 3.93
C LEU A 61 -13.43 2.31 4.27
N VAL A 62 -13.04 3.08 3.24
CA VAL A 62 -12.61 4.48 3.38
C VAL A 62 -13.78 5.43 3.58
N ARG A 63 -14.85 5.30 2.77
CA ARG A 63 -16.08 6.10 2.92
C ARG A 63 -16.74 5.82 4.27
N GLY A 64 -16.65 4.58 4.72
CA GLY A 64 -17.24 4.13 5.96
C GLY A 64 -18.77 4.09 5.89
N PHE A 65 -19.37 3.58 6.95
CA PHE A 65 -20.80 3.38 7.06
C PHE A 65 -21.39 4.25 8.18
N VAL A 66 -22.67 4.57 8.07
CA VAL A 66 -23.37 5.38 9.06
C VAL A 66 -24.11 4.45 10.02
N ILE A 67 -23.80 4.59 11.31
CA ILE A 67 -24.48 3.90 12.40
C ILE A 67 -25.46 4.85 13.08
N GLN A 68 -26.62 4.30 13.44
CA GLN A 68 -27.60 4.99 14.27
C GLN A 68 -27.23 4.74 15.74
N THR A 69 -27.14 5.81 16.50
CA THR A 69 -26.78 5.82 17.93
C THR A 69 -27.92 6.52 18.69
N PRO A 70 -28.16 6.25 19.98
CA PRO A 70 -29.19 6.96 20.76
C PRO A 70 -29.06 8.50 20.76
N ARG A 71 -27.86 9.03 20.42
CA ARG A 71 -27.55 10.47 20.35
C ARG A 71 -27.54 11.04 18.91
N GLY A 72 -27.92 10.27 17.90
CA GLY A 72 -27.92 10.68 16.49
C GLY A 72 -27.20 9.72 15.56
N THR A 73 -26.70 10.20 14.42
CA THR A 73 -25.97 9.39 13.43
C THR A 73 -24.46 9.62 13.54
N ARG A 74 -23.68 8.54 13.45
CA ARG A 74 -22.20 8.60 13.41
C ARG A 74 -21.69 7.85 12.20
N ARG A 75 -20.69 8.40 11.52
CA ARG A 75 -19.97 7.70 10.44
C ARG A 75 -18.73 7.01 11.01
N VAL A 76 -18.59 5.72 10.75
CA VAL A 76 -17.43 4.91 11.12
C VAL A 76 -16.66 4.57 9.86
N ARG A 77 -15.37 4.95 9.82
CA ARG A 77 -14.44 4.62 8.74
C ARG A 77 -13.46 3.58 9.24
N PHE A 78 -13.12 2.62 8.39
CA PHE A 78 -12.24 1.50 8.75
C PHE A 78 -10.84 1.67 8.20
N LEU A 79 -10.70 2.36 7.06
CA LEU A 79 -9.44 2.49 6.35
C LEU A 79 -9.12 3.96 6.03
N ARG A 80 -7.83 4.31 6.05
CA ARG A 80 -7.37 5.62 5.58
C ARG A 80 -7.23 5.61 4.05
N PRO A 81 -7.53 6.72 3.35
CA PRO A 81 -7.37 6.81 1.90
C PRO A 81 -5.96 6.46 1.40
N SER A 82 -4.92 6.77 2.19
CA SER A 82 -3.53 6.47 1.84
C SER A 82 -3.25 4.98 1.66
N ALA A 83 -4.01 4.10 2.33
CA ALA A 83 -3.84 2.66 2.21
C ALA A 83 -4.42 2.09 0.89
N LEU A 84 -5.16 2.88 0.10
CA LEU A 84 -5.68 2.45 -1.20
C LEU A 84 -4.61 2.36 -2.29
N ILE A 85 -3.50 3.07 -2.14
CA ILE A 85 -2.42 3.11 -3.12
C ILE A 85 -1.40 2.02 -2.80
N ASP A 86 -1.00 1.24 -3.79
CA ASP A 86 0.11 0.29 -3.70
C ASP A 86 1.45 1.05 -3.77
N PRO A 87 2.34 0.97 -2.77
CA PRO A 87 3.62 1.67 -2.77
C PRO A 87 4.63 1.11 -3.81
N MET A 88 4.38 -0.08 -4.38
CA MET A 88 5.24 -0.67 -5.41
C MET A 88 4.90 -0.16 -6.81
N THR A 89 3.62 -0.06 -7.14
CA THR A 89 3.14 0.33 -8.48
C THR A 89 2.60 1.76 -8.55
N ASN A 90 2.27 2.36 -7.41
CA ASN A 90 1.59 3.65 -7.28
C ASN A 90 0.17 3.66 -7.89
N ASP A 91 -0.43 2.49 -8.07
CA ASP A 91 -1.81 2.31 -8.53
C ASP A 91 -2.74 1.93 -7.37
N GLU A 92 -4.06 1.99 -7.59
CA GLU A 92 -5.05 1.53 -6.61
C GLU A 92 -5.13 0.00 -6.54
N TRP A 93 -5.28 -0.53 -5.33
CA TRP A 93 -5.53 -1.96 -5.10
C TRP A 93 -6.82 -2.42 -5.77
N LYS A 94 -6.78 -3.59 -6.41
CA LYS A 94 -7.94 -4.19 -7.07
C LYS A 94 -8.50 -5.32 -6.23
N VAL A 95 -9.81 -5.28 -5.97
CA VAL A 95 -10.51 -6.39 -5.33
C VAL A 95 -10.64 -7.53 -6.32
N VAL A 96 -10.20 -8.72 -5.92
CA VAL A 96 -10.27 -9.95 -6.72
C VAL A 96 -11.31 -10.87 -6.13
N ARG A 97 -12.17 -11.42 -6.98
CA ARG A 97 -13.24 -12.37 -6.61
C ARG A 97 -12.89 -13.79 -7.04
N PRO A 98 -13.43 -14.81 -6.35
CA PRO A 98 -13.34 -16.18 -6.83
C PRO A 98 -13.86 -16.30 -8.26
N GLY A 99 -13.04 -16.83 -9.16
CA GLY A 99 -13.39 -17.00 -10.58
C GLY A 99 -12.88 -15.89 -11.51
N ASP A 100 -12.30 -14.80 -10.99
CA ASP A 100 -11.72 -13.76 -11.82
C ASP A 100 -10.59 -14.31 -12.70
N PRO A 101 -10.46 -13.87 -13.98
CA PRO A 101 -9.40 -14.33 -14.88
C PRO A 101 -7.99 -14.14 -14.32
N VAL A 102 -7.80 -13.14 -13.45
CA VAL A 102 -6.51 -12.85 -12.81
C VAL A 102 -6.01 -13.99 -11.92
N LEU A 103 -6.92 -14.82 -11.39
CA LEU A 103 -6.60 -15.96 -10.53
C LEU A 103 -6.25 -17.25 -11.30
N ARG A 104 -6.45 -17.29 -12.63
CA ARG A 104 -6.25 -18.50 -13.45
C ARG A 104 -4.86 -18.58 -14.09
N ARG A 105 -3.86 -17.89 -13.53
CA ARG A 105 -2.48 -17.90 -14.05
C ARG A 105 -1.68 -19.09 -13.56
#